data_AF-A0A8H9GC91-F1
#
_entry.id   AF-A0A8H9GC91-F1
#
_cell.length_a   1.000
_cell.length_b   1.000
_cell.length_c   1.000
_cell.angle_alpha   90.00
_cell.angle_beta   90.00
_cell.angle_gamma   90.00
#
_symmetry.space_group_name_H-M   'P 1'
#
loop_
_entity.id
_entity.type
_entity.pdbx_description
1 polymer ?
#
loop_
_entity_poly.entity_id
_entity_poly.type
_entity_poly.pdbx_seq_one_letter_code
_entity_poly.pdbx_strand_id
1 'polypeptide(L)'
;MHAAYYVGMHVWFDLVGYSPFTLRFPSAVAIGLAAGLLVLLAERLFSIATATVAAIVMPLLPVVAAAGTTGRSPAFELLLAVLSTVLLVHALDVSDARRPPLVVVAWWLLYAVVAYLSVLVFLWAALVLVAHALSVFLRFVSAPRRRWVGLAAAATALVLVAAAALPFVHGAIPQSRQIAWLQAPSLRGAIESSWRLQFFDFALVDTTRTFVTAVAVVSWLLVLLAVGSALRRRSEALVVLLPWLVLPTVVLLAASHFGKPVYSGRYLTYSAPALAILAAAGIVALLPYAKGVISGILLVAFLVPAGQVWWSVRYASPMTTDLATAAQELTDARHDEVGPAGLILGKMRRPADQLTIAYPSSVAGLRDLWTKTDSVGMNYFFARMHGAVNAAKETDGLRTVWYVGDDPAELERVAAVLRADGFDERTPLRFGGGGEQNVIVEFTR
;
A
#
# COMPACT_ATOMS: atom_id res chain seq x y z
N MET A 1 -10.66 7.57 7.44
CA MET A 1 -9.27 8.02 7.17
C MET A 1 -8.91 8.16 5.68
N HIS A 2 -9.63 7.54 4.73
CA HIS A 2 -9.33 7.63 3.28
C HIS A 2 -10.46 8.30 2.47
N ALA A 3 -11.38 9.02 3.13
CA ALA A 3 -12.58 9.55 2.48
C ALA A 3 -12.25 10.51 1.33
N ALA A 4 -11.26 11.39 1.51
CA ALA A 4 -10.81 12.30 0.46
C ALA A 4 -10.32 11.55 -0.79
N TYR A 5 -9.58 10.46 -0.60
CA TYR A 5 -9.14 9.59 -1.69
C TYR A 5 -10.34 8.95 -2.41
N TYR A 6 -11.30 8.39 -1.67
CA TYR A 6 -12.47 7.76 -2.28
C TYR A 6 -13.37 8.76 -3.02
N VAL A 7 -13.57 9.97 -2.49
CA VAL A 7 -14.30 11.03 -3.19
C VAL A 7 -13.61 11.38 -4.50
N GLY A 8 -12.28 11.54 -4.50
CA GLY A 8 -11.51 11.78 -5.71
C GLY A 8 -11.63 10.64 -6.72
N MET A 9 -11.59 9.39 -6.26
CA MET A 9 -11.76 8.21 -7.12
C MET A 9 -13.18 8.11 -7.70
N HIS A 10 -14.21 8.51 -6.95
CA HIS A 10 -15.58 8.56 -7.47
C HIS A 10 -15.69 9.55 -8.63
N VAL A 11 -15.22 10.78 -8.44
CA VAL A 11 -15.20 11.78 -9.53
C VAL A 11 -14.40 11.28 -10.73
N TRP A 12 -13.27 10.62 -10.49
CA TRP A 12 -12.48 10.01 -11.56
C TRP A 12 -13.27 8.94 -12.34
N PHE A 13 -13.98 8.05 -11.65
CA PHE A 13 -14.79 7.02 -12.31
C PHE A 13 -16.02 7.58 -13.03
N ASP A 14 -16.61 8.66 -12.53
CA ASP A 14 -17.70 9.35 -13.24
C ASP A 14 -17.22 9.94 -14.58
N LEU A 15 -15.95 10.31 -14.68
CA LEU A 15 -15.35 10.90 -15.89
C LEU A 15 -14.90 9.87 -16.92
N VAL A 16 -14.26 8.78 -16.50
CA VAL A 16 -13.61 7.81 -17.42
C VAL A 16 -14.19 6.39 -17.37
N GLY A 17 -15.15 6.14 -16.49
CA GLY A 17 -15.69 4.82 -16.22
C GLY A 17 -14.77 3.93 -15.36
N TYR A 18 -15.38 2.93 -14.73
CA TYR A 18 -14.65 1.93 -13.95
C TYR A 18 -14.09 0.83 -14.85
N SER A 19 -12.78 0.58 -14.74
CA SER A 19 -12.11 -0.62 -15.20
C SER A 19 -10.90 -0.92 -14.29
N PRO A 20 -10.35 -2.14 -14.31
CA PRO A 20 -9.12 -2.46 -13.59
C PRO A 20 -7.94 -1.54 -13.95
N PHE A 21 -7.91 -1.03 -15.18
CA PHE A 21 -6.91 -0.07 -15.64
C PHE A 21 -7.16 1.32 -15.06
N THR A 22 -8.37 1.88 -15.24
CA THR A 22 -8.69 3.23 -14.74
C THR A 22 -8.62 3.31 -13.22
N LEU A 23 -8.88 2.21 -12.50
CA LEU A 23 -8.69 2.11 -11.04
C LEU A 23 -7.23 2.29 -10.60
N ARG A 24 -6.26 1.79 -11.37
CA ARG A 24 -4.83 1.79 -11.01
C ARG A 24 -4.06 2.96 -11.62
N PHE A 25 -4.56 3.51 -12.71
CA PHE A 25 -3.90 4.58 -13.46
C PHE A 25 -3.53 5.79 -12.58
N PRO A 26 -4.41 6.34 -11.71
CA PRO A 26 -4.06 7.46 -10.84
C PRO A 26 -2.89 7.14 -9.90
N SER A 27 -2.80 5.92 -9.37
CA SER A 27 -1.70 5.48 -8.52
C SER A 27 -0.37 5.46 -9.28
N ALA A 28 -0.36 4.96 -10.52
CA ALA A 28 0.84 4.96 -11.37
C ALA A 28 1.32 6.40 -11.67
N VAL A 29 0.39 7.31 -11.98
CA VAL A 29 0.68 8.74 -12.18
C VAL A 29 1.26 9.35 -10.90
N ALA A 30 0.67 9.05 -9.74
CA ALA A 30 1.17 9.56 -8.46
C ALA A 30 2.60 9.10 -8.15
N ILE A 31 2.95 7.84 -8.42
CA ILE A 31 4.34 7.35 -8.30
C ILE A 31 5.28 8.06 -9.28
N GLY A 32 4.85 8.29 -10.52
CA GLY A 32 5.64 9.05 -11.51
C GLY A 32 5.91 10.49 -11.09
N LEU A 33 4.88 11.20 -10.61
CA LEU A 33 5.02 12.56 -10.06
C LEU A 33 5.93 12.57 -8.83
N ALA A 34 5.79 11.58 -7.94
CA ALA A 34 6.63 11.45 -6.77
C ALA A 34 8.11 11.24 -7.15
N ALA A 35 8.39 10.43 -8.19
CA ALA A 35 9.74 10.24 -8.70
C ALA A 35 10.34 11.56 -9.22
N GLY A 36 9.55 12.38 -9.94
CA GLY A 36 9.97 13.70 -10.40
C GLY A 36 10.29 14.67 -9.25
N LEU A 37 9.43 14.72 -8.22
CA LEU A 37 9.69 15.51 -7.01
C LEU A 37 10.89 14.99 -6.21
N LEU A 38 11.12 13.67 -6.23
CA LEU A 38 12.27 13.05 -5.58
C LEU A 38 13.58 13.52 -6.19
N VAL A 39 13.62 13.79 -7.50
CA VAL A 39 14.81 14.36 -8.16
C VAL A 39 15.15 15.71 -7.52
N LEU A 40 14.16 16.60 -7.38
CA LEU A 40 14.36 17.92 -6.76
C LEU A 40 14.89 17.81 -5.33
N LEU A 41 14.31 16.90 -4.54
CA LEU A 41 14.73 16.69 -3.15
C LEU A 41 16.15 16.11 -3.07
N ALA A 42 16.42 15.03 -3.79
CA ALA A 42 17.66 14.30 -3.72
C ALA A 42 18.84 15.08 -4.30
N GLU A 43 18.61 15.86 -5.37
CA GLU A 43 19.62 16.76 -5.94
C GLU A 43 20.02 17.81 -4.91
N ARG A 44 19.01 18.42 -4.27
CA ARG A 44 19.23 19.44 -3.23
C ARG A 44 19.96 18.89 -2.01
N LEU A 45 19.66 17.66 -1.59
CA LEU A 45 20.25 17.04 -0.40
C LEU A 45 21.64 16.42 -0.67
N PHE A 46 21.90 15.98 -1.89
CA PHE A 46 23.15 15.32 -2.27
C PHE A 46 23.70 15.84 -3.59
N SER A 47 23.21 15.31 -4.72
CA SER A 47 23.71 15.59 -6.07
C SER A 47 22.73 15.10 -7.13
N ILE A 48 22.85 15.61 -8.36
CA ILE A 48 22.04 15.14 -9.50
C ILE A 48 22.24 13.65 -9.79
N ALA A 49 23.45 13.11 -9.60
CA ALA A 49 23.70 11.67 -9.76
C ALA A 49 22.88 10.85 -8.76
N THR A 50 22.87 11.27 -7.49
CA THR A 50 22.04 10.65 -6.45
C THR A 50 20.56 10.78 -6.78
N ALA A 51 20.14 11.93 -7.29
CA ALA A 51 18.76 12.21 -7.67
C ALA A 51 18.25 11.29 -8.78
N THR A 52 19.03 11.16 -9.86
CA THR A 52 18.71 10.27 -10.98
C THR A 52 18.62 8.82 -10.53
N VAL A 53 19.59 8.35 -9.73
CA VAL A 53 19.56 6.97 -9.21
C VAL A 53 18.36 6.77 -8.27
N ALA A 54 18.06 7.73 -7.39
CA ALA A 54 16.91 7.63 -6.47
C ALA A 54 15.57 7.55 -7.21
N ALA A 55 15.39 8.35 -8.27
CA ALA A 55 14.17 8.34 -9.08
C ALA A 55 13.96 7.00 -9.82
N ILE A 56 15.03 6.26 -10.11
CA ILE A 56 14.97 4.91 -10.68
C ILE A 56 14.75 3.87 -9.59
N VAL A 57 15.48 3.95 -8.47
CA VAL A 57 15.40 2.99 -7.34
C VAL A 57 14.02 2.98 -6.70
N MET A 58 13.43 4.16 -6.45
CA MET A 58 12.17 4.29 -5.72
C MET A 58 11.02 3.46 -6.31
N PRO A 59 10.64 3.58 -7.60
CA PRO A 59 9.54 2.80 -8.18
C PRO A 59 9.83 1.30 -8.25
N LEU A 60 11.11 0.90 -8.16
CA LEU A 60 11.54 -0.50 -8.16
C LEU A 60 11.54 -1.15 -6.78
N LEU A 61 11.31 -0.37 -5.70
CA LEU A 61 11.07 -0.95 -4.39
C LEU A 61 9.75 -1.74 -4.42
N PRO A 62 9.73 -3.01 -3.96
CA PRO A 62 8.53 -3.86 -4.02
C PRO A 62 7.27 -3.19 -3.44
N VAL A 63 7.39 -2.50 -2.30
CA VAL A 63 6.27 -1.78 -1.67
C VAL A 63 5.73 -0.63 -2.56
N VAL A 64 6.62 0.04 -3.29
CA VAL A 64 6.25 1.18 -4.16
C VAL A 64 5.65 0.68 -5.47
N ALA A 65 6.20 -0.39 -6.05
CA ALA A 65 5.61 -1.05 -7.21
C ALA A 65 4.21 -1.60 -6.90
N ALA A 66 4.00 -2.19 -5.71
CA ALA A 66 2.69 -2.59 -5.23
C ALA A 66 1.76 -1.38 -5.06
N ALA A 67 2.25 -0.29 -4.49
CA ALA A 67 1.46 0.94 -4.34
C ALA A 67 1.02 1.52 -5.69
N GLY A 68 1.91 1.56 -6.68
CA GLY A 68 1.62 2.07 -8.03
C GLY A 68 0.64 1.20 -8.84
N THR A 69 0.48 -0.07 -8.47
CA THR A 69 -0.39 -1.04 -9.16
C THR A 69 -1.65 -1.39 -8.38
N THR A 70 -1.94 -0.68 -7.29
CA THR A 70 -3.16 -0.87 -6.50
C THR A 70 -4.08 0.35 -6.59
N GLY A 71 -5.39 0.10 -6.62
CA GLY A 71 -6.42 1.13 -6.52
C GLY A 71 -6.66 1.56 -5.08
N ARG A 72 -5.58 1.96 -4.37
CA ARG A 72 -5.60 2.41 -2.97
C ARG A 72 -4.75 3.67 -2.81
N SER A 73 -4.90 4.34 -1.67
CA SER A 73 -4.18 5.57 -1.31
C SER A 73 -2.64 5.51 -1.17
N PRO A 74 -1.92 4.36 -1.00
CA PRO A 74 -0.49 4.38 -0.70
C PRO A 74 0.39 5.14 -1.70
N ALA A 75 0.03 5.18 -2.99
CA ALA A 75 0.74 5.97 -3.98
C ALA A 75 0.58 7.48 -3.76
N PHE A 76 -0.61 7.94 -3.37
CA PHE A 76 -0.89 9.33 -3.03
C PHE A 76 -0.27 9.72 -1.69
N GLU A 77 -0.27 8.80 -0.71
CA GLU A 77 0.43 8.99 0.57
C GLU A 77 1.92 9.24 0.35
N LEU A 78 2.55 8.42 -0.50
CA LEU A 78 3.94 8.57 -0.88
C LEU A 78 4.19 9.89 -1.62
N LEU A 79 3.36 10.24 -2.61
CA LEU A 79 3.46 11.50 -3.35
C LEU A 79 3.38 12.71 -2.41
N LEU A 80 2.38 12.74 -1.53
CA LEU A 80 2.18 13.85 -0.60
C LEU A 80 3.28 13.93 0.45
N ALA A 81 3.83 12.80 0.90
CA ALA A 81 5.00 12.79 1.76
C ALA A 81 6.21 13.43 1.06
N VAL A 82 6.56 12.99 -0.15
CA VAL A 82 7.65 13.57 -0.94
C VAL A 82 7.42 15.07 -1.17
N LEU A 83 6.22 15.46 -1.61
CA LEU A 83 5.88 16.86 -1.86
C LEU A 83 5.99 17.70 -0.59
N SER A 84 5.46 17.22 0.54
CA SER A 84 5.56 17.93 1.82
C SER A 84 7.02 18.09 2.28
N THR A 85 7.86 17.08 2.06
CA THR A 85 9.29 17.15 2.40
C THR A 85 10.05 18.10 1.46
N VAL A 86 9.76 18.09 0.16
CA VAL A 86 10.30 19.07 -0.81
C VAL A 86 9.93 20.49 -0.38
N LEU A 87 8.66 20.74 -0.06
CA LEU A 87 8.17 22.04 0.36
C LEU A 87 8.79 22.50 1.68
N LEU A 88 8.97 21.59 2.65
CA LEU A 88 9.68 21.91 3.89
C LEU A 88 11.12 22.37 3.61
N VAL A 89 11.87 21.57 2.84
CA VAL A 89 13.28 21.89 2.53
C VAL A 89 13.36 23.21 1.77
N HIS A 90 12.49 23.43 0.79
CA HIS A 90 12.47 24.65 0.00
C HIS A 90 12.06 25.87 0.84
N ALA A 91 11.05 25.76 1.70
CA ALA A 91 10.64 26.84 2.59
C ALA A 91 11.76 27.23 3.58
N LEU A 92 12.50 26.24 4.09
CA LEU A 92 13.70 26.47 4.91
C LEU A 92 14.82 27.17 4.12
N ASP A 93 15.06 26.77 2.87
CA ASP A 93 16.08 27.38 2.02
C ASP A 93 15.76 28.84 1.67
N VAL A 94 14.51 29.11 1.31
CA VAL A 94 14.02 30.47 1.02
C VAL A 94 14.12 31.36 2.27
N SER A 95 13.83 30.80 3.45
CA SER A 95 13.97 31.49 4.74
C SER A 95 15.44 31.79 5.06
N ASP A 96 16.34 30.82 4.85
CA ASP A 96 17.78 30.97 5.08
C ASP A 96 18.42 31.97 4.12
N ALA A 97 17.97 31.99 2.86
CA ALA A 97 18.41 32.91 1.82
C ALA A 97 17.87 34.34 2.02
N ARG A 98 17.05 34.59 3.05
CA ARG A 98 16.44 35.89 3.37
C ARG A 98 15.73 36.52 2.18
N ARG A 99 14.99 35.68 1.44
CA ARG A 99 14.11 36.14 0.35
C ARG A 99 13.02 37.08 0.91
N PRO A 100 12.33 37.85 0.06
CA PRO A 100 11.29 38.77 0.50
C PRO A 100 10.24 38.08 1.40
N PRO A 101 9.74 38.72 2.48
CA PRO A 101 8.83 38.09 3.44
C PRO A 101 7.60 37.45 2.80
N LEU A 102 7.02 38.08 1.77
CA LEU A 102 5.87 37.54 1.05
C LEU A 102 6.16 36.18 0.39
N VAL A 103 7.36 36.02 -0.18
CA VAL A 103 7.78 34.76 -0.81
C VAL A 103 7.98 33.68 0.27
N VAL A 104 8.61 34.04 1.38
CA VAL A 104 8.81 33.12 2.52
C VAL A 104 7.45 32.64 3.05
N VAL A 105 6.51 33.56 3.27
CA VAL A 105 5.16 33.24 3.75
C VAL A 105 4.41 32.37 2.75
N ALA A 106 4.48 32.66 1.45
CA ALA A 106 3.82 31.85 0.42
C ALA A 106 4.30 30.38 0.44
N TRP A 107 5.60 30.14 0.61
CA TRP A 107 6.14 28.78 0.70
C TRP A 107 5.75 28.06 1.99
N TRP A 108 5.71 28.76 3.13
CA TRP A 108 5.22 28.19 4.38
C TRP A 108 3.72 27.88 4.33
N LEU A 109 2.92 28.72 3.68
CA LEU A 109 1.50 28.47 3.45
C LEU A 109 1.30 27.25 2.53
N LEU A 110 2.05 27.18 1.43
CA LEU A 110 1.98 26.03 0.52
C LEU A 110 2.37 24.73 1.23
N TYR A 111 3.46 24.75 2.02
CA TYR A 111 3.84 23.63 2.89
C TYR A 111 2.70 23.25 3.84
N ALA A 112 2.12 24.22 4.56
CA ALA A 112 1.07 23.95 5.55
C ALA A 112 -0.19 23.35 4.90
N VAL A 113 -0.62 23.87 3.75
CA VAL A 113 -1.77 23.34 3.01
C VAL A 113 -1.51 21.91 2.55
N VAL A 114 -0.36 21.62 1.94
CA VAL A 114 -0.03 20.25 1.49
C VAL A 114 0.11 19.29 2.67
N ALA A 115 0.75 19.73 3.75
CA ALA A 115 0.89 18.97 4.99
C ALA A 115 -0.46 18.65 5.65
N TYR A 116 -1.41 19.58 5.61
CA TYR A 116 -2.76 19.35 6.10
C TYR A 116 -3.53 18.37 5.20
N LEU A 117 -3.47 18.57 3.88
CA LEU A 117 -4.11 17.68 2.91
C LEU A 117 -3.57 16.25 2.99
N SER A 118 -2.27 16.07 3.25
CA SER A 118 -1.68 14.74 3.43
C SER A 118 -2.30 13.98 4.61
N VAL A 119 -2.54 14.66 5.73
CA VAL A 119 -3.22 14.08 6.90
C VAL A 119 -4.68 13.73 6.58
N LEU A 120 -5.38 14.56 5.80
CA LEU A 120 -6.77 14.30 5.40
C LEU A 120 -6.91 13.11 4.45
N VAL A 121 -5.95 12.94 3.53
CA VAL A 121 -5.88 11.78 2.63
C VAL A 121 -5.53 10.52 3.42
N PHE A 122 -4.63 10.65 4.41
CA PHE A 122 -4.17 9.54 5.22
C PHE A 122 -3.69 9.97 6.60
N LEU A 123 -4.35 9.45 7.63
CA LEU A 123 -4.10 9.83 9.02
C LEU A 123 -2.62 9.67 9.43
N TRP A 124 -1.96 8.59 9.01
CA TRP A 124 -0.58 8.33 9.42
C TRP A 124 0.46 9.24 8.75
N ALA A 125 0.07 10.05 7.75
CA ALA A 125 0.91 11.13 7.24
C ALA A 125 1.26 12.15 8.34
N ALA A 126 0.50 12.21 9.44
CA ALA A 126 0.86 12.97 10.64
C ALA A 126 2.26 12.59 11.18
N LEU A 127 2.69 11.33 11.02
CA LEU A 127 4.02 10.89 11.45
C LEU A 127 5.15 11.48 10.58
N VAL A 128 4.87 11.83 9.32
CA VAL A 128 5.79 12.60 8.48
C VAL A 128 5.94 14.01 9.04
N LEU A 129 4.87 14.63 9.55
CA LEU A 129 4.94 15.93 10.20
C LEU A 129 5.73 15.89 11.51
N VAL A 130 5.60 14.80 12.29
CA VAL A 130 6.44 14.58 13.48
C VAL A 130 7.91 14.42 13.07
N ALA A 131 8.19 13.70 11.99
CA ALA A 131 9.54 13.61 11.43
C ALA A 131 10.08 14.98 10.99
N HIS A 132 9.27 15.80 10.32
CA HIS A 132 9.61 17.17 9.95
C HIS A 132 9.88 18.06 11.17
N ALA A 133 9.08 17.94 12.23
CA ALA A 133 9.30 18.65 13.48
C ALA A 133 10.65 18.24 14.12
N LEU A 134 10.97 16.95 14.12
CA LEU A 134 12.27 16.47 14.59
C LEU A 134 13.41 16.99 13.70
N SER A 135 13.24 17.02 12.38
CA SER A 135 14.22 17.60 11.45
C SER A 135 14.47 19.09 11.72
N VAL A 136 13.41 19.87 11.94
CA VAL A 136 13.50 21.29 12.30
C VAL A 136 14.20 21.47 13.65
N PHE A 137 13.87 20.64 14.64
CA PHE A 137 14.51 20.66 15.96
C PHE A 137 16.01 20.32 15.89
N LEU A 138 16.38 19.24 15.20
CA LEU A 138 17.78 18.84 15.03
C LEU A 138 18.59 19.90 14.27
N ARG A 139 17.99 20.55 13.27
CA ARG A 139 18.58 21.70 12.60
C ARG A 139 18.73 22.88 13.55
N PHE A 140 17.75 23.16 14.40
CA PHE A 140 17.80 24.24 15.39
C PHE A 140 18.97 24.09 16.36
N VAL A 141 19.19 22.88 16.91
CA VAL A 141 20.28 22.61 17.86
C VAL A 141 21.67 22.93 17.29
N SER A 142 21.84 22.79 15.98
CA SER A 142 23.12 23.04 15.29
C SER A 142 23.17 24.36 14.51
N ALA A 143 22.06 25.12 14.47
CA ALA A 143 21.93 26.29 13.61
C ALA A 143 22.51 27.57 14.22
N PRO A 144 23.23 28.39 13.42
CA PRO A 144 23.60 29.74 13.84
C PRO A 144 22.34 30.61 14.01
N ARG A 145 22.39 31.58 14.94
CA ARG A 145 21.26 32.49 15.29
C ARG A 145 20.55 33.10 14.08
N ARG A 146 21.29 33.37 13.00
CA ARG A 146 20.75 33.92 11.74
C ARG A 146 19.65 33.07 11.09
N ARG A 147 19.56 31.77 11.39
CA ARG A 147 18.54 30.84 10.85
C ARG A 147 17.31 30.69 11.75
N TRP A 148 17.33 31.26 12.95
CA TRP A 148 16.29 31.02 13.96
C TRP A 148 14.91 31.53 13.53
N VAL A 149 14.84 32.61 12.76
CA VAL A 149 13.56 33.13 12.24
C VAL A 149 12.88 32.11 11.31
N GLY A 150 13.64 31.50 10.39
CA GLY A 150 13.11 30.46 9.50
C GLY A 150 12.67 29.20 10.26
N LEU A 151 13.42 28.83 11.30
CA LEU A 151 13.08 27.68 12.15
C LEU A 151 11.86 27.96 13.04
N ALA A 152 11.69 29.19 13.51
CA ALA A 152 10.49 29.61 14.23
C ALA A 152 9.26 29.55 13.30
N ALA A 153 9.37 30.07 12.07
CA ALA A 153 8.31 29.95 11.07
C ALA A 153 7.95 28.49 10.76
N ALA A 154 8.96 27.61 10.68
CA ALA A 154 8.76 26.17 10.50
C ALA A 154 7.98 25.55 11.66
N ALA A 155 8.38 25.86 12.90
CA ALA A 155 7.69 25.40 14.09
C ALA A 155 6.24 25.91 14.15
N THR A 156 6.02 27.19 13.83
CA THR A 156 4.67 27.78 13.75
C THR A 156 3.81 27.06 12.71
N ALA A 157 4.31 26.86 11.49
CA ALA A 157 3.56 26.17 10.45
C ALA A 157 3.18 24.73 10.88
N LEU A 158 4.11 23.98 11.47
CA LEU A 158 3.86 22.64 11.99
C LEU A 158 2.79 22.61 13.10
N VAL A 159 2.85 23.55 14.05
CA VAL A 159 1.86 23.67 15.13
C VAL A 159 0.48 24.02 14.56
N LEU A 160 0.40 24.93 13.59
CA LEU A 160 -0.86 25.31 12.96
C LEU A 160 -1.48 24.12 12.21
N VAL A 161 -0.68 23.36 11.46
CA VAL A 161 -1.16 22.14 10.78
C VAL A 161 -1.64 21.10 11.78
N ALA A 162 -0.89 20.86 12.86
CA ALA A 162 -1.28 19.92 13.90
C ALA A 162 -2.61 20.32 14.57
N ALA A 163 -2.77 21.61 14.88
CA ALA A 163 -4.01 22.16 15.43
C ALA A 163 -5.19 22.02 14.45
N ALA A 164 -4.98 22.34 13.17
CA ALA A 164 -6.01 22.22 12.13
C ALA A 164 -6.41 20.77 11.85
N ALA A 165 -5.48 19.81 11.99
CA ALA A 165 -5.74 18.39 11.82
C ALA A 165 -6.49 17.76 13.01
N LEU A 166 -6.44 18.37 14.20
CA LEU A 166 -6.95 17.80 15.45
C LEU A 166 -8.43 17.35 15.36
N PRO A 167 -9.38 18.13 14.79
CA PRO A 167 -10.76 17.70 14.67
C PRO A 167 -10.91 16.43 13.80
N PHE A 168 -10.15 16.33 12.72
CA PHE A 168 -10.16 15.17 11.84
C PHE A 168 -9.58 13.93 12.54
N VAL A 169 -8.46 14.08 13.24
CA VAL A 169 -7.86 12.99 14.04
C VAL A 169 -8.86 12.49 15.08
N HIS A 170 -9.52 13.41 15.80
CA HIS A 170 -10.50 13.06 16.82
C HIS A 170 -11.71 12.31 16.21
N GLY A 171 -12.22 12.78 15.07
CA GLY A 171 -13.30 12.10 14.34
C GLY A 171 -12.92 10.72 13.77
N ALA A 172 -11.63 10.44 13.61
CA ALA A 172 -11.14 9.14 13.13
C ALA A 172 -11.02 8.08 14.24
N ILE A 173 -10.96 8.46 15.53
CA ILE A 173 -10.77 7.53 16.66
C ILE A 173 -11.87 6.43 16.71
N PRO A 174 -13.18 6.75 16.59
CA PRO A 174 -14.23 5.73 16.60
C PRO A 174 -14.10 4.69 15.46
N GLN A 175 -13.43 5.05 14.36
CA GLN A 175 -13.22 4.19 13.19
C GLN A 175 -12.16 3.11 13.44
N SER A 176 -11.40 3.17 14.54
CA SER A 176 -10.36 2.19 14.90
C SER A 176 -10.87 0.75 15.01
N ARG A 177 -12.18 0.52 15.18
CA ARG A 177 -12.78 -0.82 15.13
C ARG A 177 -12.57 -1.53 13.79
N GLN A 178 -12.42 -0.80 12.68
CA GLN A 178 -12.17 -1.37 11.35
C GLN A 178 -10.81 -2.07 11.23
N ILE A 179 -9.88 -1.77 12.14
CA ILE A 179 -8.54 -2.37 12.19
C ILE A 179 -8.35 -3.28 13.42
N ALA A 180 -9.43 -3.58 14.16
CA ALA A 180 -9.36 -4.39 15.37
C ALA A 180 -8.91 -5.85 15.15
N TRP A 181 -8.88 -6.31 13.89
CA TRP A 181 -8.32 -7.60 13.49
C TRP A 181 -6.78 -7.62 13.51
N LEU A 182 -6.11 -6.47 13.57
CA LEU A 182 -4.66 -6.40 13.69
C LEU A 182 -4.19 -6.97 15.02
N GLN A 183 -3.08 -7.72 14.97
CA GLN A 183 -2.40 -8.25 16.15
C GLN A 183 -1.10 -7.49 16.36
N ALA A 184 -0.73 -7.26 17.63
CA ALA A 184 0.55 -6.64 17.93
C ALA A 184 1.67 -7.57 17.43
N PRO A 185 2.65 -7.06 16.67
CA PRO A 185 3.76 -7.90 16.24
C PRO A 185 4.59 -8.33 17.45
N SER A 186 5.03 -9.58 17.48
CA SER A 186 6.07 -10.02 18.41
C SER A 186 7.35 -9.22 18.16
N LEU A 187 8.28 -9.16 19.12
CA LEU A 187 9.57 -8.46 18.91
C LEU A 187 10.30 -8.98 17.66
N ARG A 188 10.32 -10.29 17.45
CA ARG A 188 10.88 -10.92 16.25
C ARG A 188 10.14 -10.48 14.99
N GLY A 189 8.81 -10.45 15.02
CA GLY A 189 7.99 -9.98 13.90
C GLY A 189 8.16 -8.49 13.60
N ALA A 190 8.33 -7.65 14.62
CA ALA A 190 8.60 -6.22 14.47
C ALA A 190 9.97 -5.98 13.83
N ILE A 191 11.00 -6.71 14.26
CA ILE A 191 12.34 -6.66 13.64
C ILE A 191 12.23 -7.10 12.18
N GLU A 192 11.69 -8.30 11.93
CA GLU A 192 11.53 -8.84 10.58
C GLU A 192 10.73 -7.91 9.66
N SER A 193 9.69 -7.26 10.19
CA SER A 193 8.92 -6.30 9.41
C SER A 193 9.72 -5.04 9.09
N SER A 194 10.42 -4.47 10.07
CA SER A 194 11.15 -3.21 9.92
C SER A 194 12.28 -3.26 8.90
N TRP A 195 13.10 -4.33 8.91
CA TRP A 195 14.24 -4.41 8.00
C TRP A 195 13.90 -5.12 6.67
N ARG A 196 12.90 -6.01 6.64
CA ARG A 196 12.62 -6.83 5.45
C ARG A 196 11.22 -6.57 4.87
N LEU A 197 10.17 -6.84 5.62
CA LEU A 197 8.83 -6.93 5.02
C LEU A 197 8.25 -5.56 4.62
N GLN A 198 8.50 -4.52 5.40
CA GLN A 198 7.87 -3.21 5.22
C GLN A 198 8.18 -2.55 3.87
N PHE A 199 9.41 -2.70 3.37
CA PHE A 199 9.86 -2.04 2.13
C PHE A 199 10.07 -3.00 0.97
N PHE A 200 10.40 -4.27 1.26
CA PHE A 200 10.90 -5.21 0.26
C PHE A 200 9.96 -6.38 -0.01
N ASP A 201 8.86 -6.51 0.71
CA ASP A 201 7.88 -7.59 0.48
C ASP A 201 6.74 -7.13 -0.42
N PHE A 202 6.22 -8.07 -1.21
CA PHE A 202 5.03 -7.88 -2.04
C PHE A 202 3.88 -8.65 -1.41
N ALA A 203 3.26 -8.09 -0.36
CA ALA A 203 2.30 -8.78 0.50
C ALA A 203 1.03 -9.34 -0.20
N LEU A 204 0.87 -9.11 -1.50
CA LEU A 204 -0.24 -9.62 -2.31
C LEU A 204 0.13 -10.82 -3.16
N VAL A 205 1.41 -11.17 -3.26
CA VAL A 205 1.92 -12.14 -4.24
C VAL A 205 3.00 -13.02 -3.60
N ASP A 206 2.98 -14.30 -3.92
CA ASP A 206 3.99 -15.21 -3.40
C ASP A 206 5.39 -14.85 -3.94
N THR A 207 6.32 -14.61 -3.01
CA THR A 207 7.69 -14.21 -3.33
C THR A 207 8.66 -15.03 -2.48
N THR A 208 9.75 -15.49 -3.11
CA THR A 208 10.74 -16.30 -2.39
C THR A 208 11.42 -15.47 -1.29
N ARG A 209 11.43 -16.01 -0.07
CA ARG A 209 12.03 -15.34 1.11
C ARG A 209 13.49 -14.94 0.88
N THR A 210 14.24 -15.77 0.15
CA THR A 210 15.66 -15.54 -0.19
C THR A 210 15.85 -14.27 -1.00
N PHE A 211 15.00 -14.05 -2.01
CA PHE A 211 15.06 -12.85 -2.85
C PHE A 211 14.80 -11.58 -2.04
N VAL A 212 13.68 -11.53 -1.31
CA VAL A 212 13.31 -10.38 -0.46
C VAL A 212 14.43 -10.06 0.54
N THR A 213 15.04 -11.11 1.11
CA THR A 213 16.16 -10.97 2.05
C THR A 213 17.40 -10.37 1.39
N ALA A 214 17.78 -10.84 0.21
CA ALA A 214 18.95 -10.33 -0.50
C ALA A 214 18.79 -8.84 -0.86
N VAL A 215 17.64 -8.45 -1.38
CA VAL A 215 17.33 -7.04 -1.72
C VAL A 215 17.38 -6.15 -0.48
N ALA A 216 16.79 -6.61 0.62
CA ALA A 216 16.80 -5.89 1.89
C ALA A 216 18.22 -5.69 2.42
N VAL A 217 19.04 -6.75 2.45
CA VAL A 217 20.44 -6.69 2.92
C VAL A 217 21.25 -5.70 2.08
N VAL A 218 21.20 -5.81 0.75
CA VAL A 218 21.94 -4.90 -0.15
C VAL A 218 21.49 -3.45 0.07
N SER A 219 20.20 -3.20 0.15
CA SER A 219 19.64 -1.86 0.34
C SER A 219 20.09 -1.24 1.66
N TRP A 220 20.05 -1.99 2.77
CA TRP A 220 20.52 -1.48 4.07
C TRP A 220 22.03 -1.27 4.12
N LEU A 221 22.82 -2.13 3.49
CA LEU A 221 24.27 -1.89 3.37
C LEU A 221 24.57 -0.59 2.62
N LEU A 222 23.84 -0.31 1.54
CA LEU A 222 23.95 0.96 0.81
C LEU A 222 23.52 2.16 1.67
N VAL A 223 22.44 2.03 2.44
CA VAL A 223 22.02 3.05 3.41
C VAL A 223 23.11 3.32 4.45
N LEU A 224 23.71 2.27 5.03
CA LEU A 224 24.79 2.42 6.01
C LEU A 224 26.01 3.12 5.40
N LEU A 225 26.39 2.78 4.17
CA LEU A 225 27.46 3.45 3.43
C LEU A 225 27.14 4.95 3.21
N ALA A 226 25.91 5.26 2.79
CA ALA A 226 25.47 6.63 2.59
C ALA A 226 25.50 7.44 3.89
N VAL A 227 24.97 6.88 4.98
CA VAL A 227 24.97 7.51 6.31
C VAL A 227 26.40 7.74 6.79
N GLY A 228 27.28 6.74 6.68
CA GLY A 228 28.68 6.87 7.07
C GLY A 228 29.42 7.96 6.28
N SER A 229 29.21 8.03 4.96
CA SER A 229 29.76 9.07 4.09
C SER A 229 29.21 10.47 4.43
N ALA A 230 27.90 10.58 4.60
CA ALA A 230 27.21 11.83 4.91
C ALA A 230 27.57 12.37 6.30
N LEU A 231 27.75 11.51 7.31
CA LEU A 231 28.23 11.89 8.64
C LEU A 231 29.66 12.45 8.58
N ARG A 232 30.56 11.81 7.84
CA ARG A 232 31.95 12.30 7.65
C ARG A 232 31.98 13.68 6.98
N ARG A 233 31.02 13.95 6.09
CA ARG A 233 30.87 15.25 5.40
C ARG A 233 30.01 16.26 6.17
N ARG A 234 29.49 15.89 7.35
CA ARG A 234 28.52 16.68 8.14
C ARG A 234 27.32 17.17 7.31
N SER A 235 26.80 16.30 6.44
CA SER A 235 25.69 16.65 5.57
C SER A 235 24.40 16.89 6.36
N GLU A 236 23.72 18.00 6.09
CA GLU A 236 22.39 18.29 6.63
C GLU A 236 21.31 17.33 6.07
N ALA A 237 21.60 16.54 5.02
CA ALA A 237 20.65 15.60 4.43
C ALA A 237 20.12 14.57 5.43
N LEU A 238 20.97 14.11 6.35
CA LEU A 238 20.59 13.12 7.36
C LEU A 238 19.59 13.66 8.37
N VAL A 239 19.58 14.99 8.58
CA VAL A 239 18.64 15.67 9.48
C VAL A 239 17.20 15.55 8.96
N VAL A 240 17.00 15.40 7.66
CA VAL A 240 15.68 15.20 7.04
C VAL A 240 15.38 13.72 6.83
N LEU A 241 16.32 12.98 6.25
CA LEU A 241 16.07 11.61 5.80
C LEU A 241 15.96 10.60 6.93
N LEU A 242 16.76 10.73 8.00
CA LEU A 242 16.71 9.77 9.12
C LEU A 242 15.42 9.88 9.93
N PRO A 243 14.96 11.09 10.34
CA PRO A 243 13.64 11.22 10.95
C PRO A 243 12.53 10.65 10.06
N TRP A 244 12.53 10.96 8.76
CA TRP A 244 11.47 10.51 7.86
C TRP A 244 11.46 8.97 7.65
N LEU A 245 12.64 8.34 7.61
CA LEU A 245 12.76 6.89 7.45
C LEU A 245 12.42 6.12 8.73
N VAL A 246 12.93 6.59 9.88
CA VAL A 246 12.95 5.80 11.13
C VAL A 246 11.77 6.13 12.03
N LEU A 247 11.46 7.41 12.22
CA LEU A 247 10.49 7.85 13.22
C LEU A 247 9.11 7.24 13.01
N PRO A 248 8.53 7.23 11.78
CA PRO A 248 7.20 6.68 11.59
C PRO A 248 7.11 5.19 11.96
N THR A 249 8.15 4.42 11.62
CA THR A 249 8.24 2.98 11.94
C THR A 249 8.30 2.78 13.45
N VAL A 250 9.18 3.50 14.14
CA VAL A 250 9.36 3.39 15.60
C VAL A 250 8.08 3.78 16.33
N VAL A 251 7.44 4.88 15.94
CA VAL A 251 6.21 5.35 16.59
C VAL A 251 5.06 4.37 16.40
N LEU A 252 4.86 3.82 15.19
CA LEU A 252 3.78 2.83 14.98
C LEU A 252 4.02 1.52 15.72
N LEU A 253 5.27 1.05 15.78
CA LEU A 253 5.63 -0.14 16.54
C LEU A 253 5.42 0.09 18.05
N ALA A 254 5.89 1.22 18.58
CA ALA A 254 5.68 1.59 19.98
C ALA A 254 4.20 1.73 20.31
N ALA A 255 3.42 2.42 19.47
CA ALA A 255 1.97 2.57 19.64
C ALA A 255 1.24 1.21 19.62
N SER A 256 1.71 0.27 18.79
CA SER A 256 1.13 -1.08 18.72
C SER A 256 1.53 -1.97 19.88
N HIS A 257 2.72 -1.76 20.44
CA HIS A 257 3.23 -2.54 21.57
C HIS A 257 2.65 -2.06 22.90
N PHE A 258 2.56 -0.75 23.11
CA PHE A 258 2.07 -0.15 24.36
C PHE A 258 0.58 0.22 24.35
N GLY A 259 -0.06 0.18 23.18
CA GLY A 259 -1.45 0.57 22.99
C GLY A 259 -2.25 -0.48 22.22
N LYS A 260 -3.07 -0.03 21.28
CA LYS A 260 -3.83 -0.92 20.39
C LYS A 260 -2.96 -1.32 19.19
N PRO A 261 -3.03 -2.57 18.70
CA PRO A 261 -2.36 -2.97 17.48
C PRO A 261 -2.79 -2.10 16.29
N VAL A 262 -1.88 -1.25 15.80
CA VAL A 262 -2.11 -0.34 14.67
C VAL A 262 -1.07 -0.50 13.56
N TYR A 263 0.01 -1.23 13.83
CA TYR A 263 1.12 -1.42 12.90
C TYR A 263 0.73 -2.39 11.79
N SER A 264 1.02 -1.96 10.56
CA SER A 264 1.03 -2.80 9.38
C SER A 264 2.12 -2.25 8.47
N GLY A 265 3.04 -3.11 7.99
CA GLY A 265 4.18 -2.67 7.19
C GLY A 265 3.79 -1.80 5.98
N ARG A 266 2.64 -2.11 5.35
CA ARG A 266 2.09 -1.33 4.23
C ARG A 266 1.74 0.12 4.55
N TYR A 267 1.51 0.47 5.82
CA TYR A 267 1.22 1.86 6.22
C TYR A 267 2.45 2.76 6.10
N LEU A 268 3.65 2.20 5.98
CA LEU A 268 4.89 2.97 5.94
C LEU A 268 5.46 3.13 4.53
N THR A 269 4.64 2.90 3.51
CA THR A 269 4.98 3.14 2.09
C THR A 269 5.50 4.56 1.88
N TYR A 270 4.96 5.55 2.59
CA TYR A 270 5.39 6.95 2.51
C TYR A 270 6.82 7.23 3.03
N SER A 271 7.47 6.28 3.72
CA SER A 271 8.88 6.38 4.14
C SER A 271 9.85 5.75 3.13
N ALA A 272 9.34 4.99 2.16
CA ALA A 272 10.16 4.38 1.10
C ALA A 272 11.00 5.37 0.26
N PRO A 273 10.55 6.62 0.01
CA PRO A 273 11.38 7.58 -0.73
C PRO A 273 12.67 7.96 0.02
N ALA A 274 12.63 8.08 1.35
CA ALA A 274 13.83 8.35 2.15
C ALA A 274 14.84 7.20 2.05
N LEU A 275 14.35 5.95 2.08
CA LEU A 275 15.14 4.75 1.83
C LEU A 275 15.77 4.79 0.44
N ALA A 276 15.00 5.12 -0.59
CA ALA A 276 15.48 5.19 -1.97
C ALA A 276 16.59 6.23 -2.16
N ILE A 277 16.45 7.42 -1.56
CA ILE A 277 17.49 8.47 -1.61
C ILE A 277 18.77 7.98 -0.92
N LEU A 278 18.67 7.39 0.27
CA LEU A 278 19.85 6.90 1.00
C LEU A 278 20.52 5.72 0.29
N ALA A 279 19.76 4.78 -0.25
CA ALA A 279 20.30 3.69 -1.06
C ALA A 279 21.00 4.22 -2.32
N ALA A 280 20.40 5.18 -3.02
CA ALA A 280 20.99 5.84 -4.18
C ALA A 280 22.28 6.61 -3.84
N ALA A 281 22.31 7.30 -2.69
CA ALA A 281 23.51 7.97 -2.20
C ALA A 281 24.63 6.95 -1.89
N GLY A 282 24.28 5.76 -1.39
CA GLY A 282 25.19 4.65 -1.18
C GLY A 282 25.78 4.12 -2.49
N ILE A 283 24.94 3.94 -3.51
CA ILE A 283 25.38 3.54 -4.87
C ILE A 283 26.34 4.59 -5.44
N VAL A 284 25.97 5.87 -5.38
CA VAL A 284 26.81 6.96 -5.90
C VAL A 284 28.12 7.09 -5.13
N ALA A 285 28.13 6.82 -3.83
CA ALA A 285 29.36 6.79 -3.03
C ALA A 285 30.32 5.65 -3.44
N LEU A 286 29.81 4.58 -4.05
CA LEU A 286 30.62 3.47 -4.56
C LEU A 286 31.14 3.69 -5.99
N LEU A 287 30.50 4.54 -6.79
CA LEU A 287 30.88 4.80 -8.19
C LEU A 287 32.36 5.16 -8.39
N PRO A 288 33.02 5.99 -7.55
CA PRO A 288 34.45 6.30 -7.71
C PRO A 288 35.37 5.08 -7.53
N TYR A 289 34.91 4.05 -6.82
CA TYR A 289 35.65 2.82 -6.55
C TYR A 289 35.28 1.68 -7.50
N ALA A 290 34.19 1.83 -8.24
CA ALA A 290 33.68 0.84 -9.17
C ALA A 290 34.34 1.02 -10.55
N LYS A 291 35.44 0.29 -10.80
CA LYS A 291 36.05 0.17 -12.13
C LYS A 291 35.46 -1.03 -12.87
N GLY A 292 35.04 -0.83 -14.12
CA GLY A 292 34.63 -1.91 -15.04
C GLY A 292 33.60 -2.88 -14.45
N VAL A 293 34.02 -4.12 -14.22
CA VAL A 293 33.20 -5.26 -13.76
C VAL A 293 32.38 -4.96 -12.50
N ILE A 294 32.90 -4.16 -11.56
CA ILE A 294 32.18 -3.82 -10.31
C ILE A 294 30.92 -3.00 -10.61
N SER A 295 30.97 -2.06 -11.56
CA SER A 295 29.81 -1.28 -11.99
C SER A 295 28.77 -2.16 -12.68
N GLY A 296 29.23 -3.16 -13.47
CA GLY A 296 28.37 -4.19 -14.05
C GLY A 296 27.69 -5.05 -12.98
N ILE A 297 28.41 -5.47 -11.95
CA ILE A 297 27.86 -6.24 -10.82
C ILE A 297 26.84 -5.42 -10.04
N LEU A 298 27.14 -4.15 -9.73
CA LEU A 298 26.19 -3.26 -9.03
C LEU A 298 24.93 -3.02 -9.87
N LEU A 299 25.08 -2.86 -11.19
CA LEU A 299 23.95 -2.74 -12.11
C LEU A 299 23.12 -4.02 -12.16
N VAL A 300 23.75 -5.20 -12.28
CA VAL A 300 23.04 -6.49 -12.28
C VAL A 300 22.35 -6.74 -10.94
N ALA A 301 23.04 -6.44 -9.83
CA ALA A 301 22.47 -6.52 -8.48
C ALA A 301 21.27 -5.57 -8.28
N PHE A 302 21.13 -4.54 -9.11
CA PHE A 302 19.99 -3.63 -9.14
C PHE A 302 18.90 -4.08 -10.12
N LEU A 303 19.28 -4.54 -11.33
CA LEU A 303 18.35 -4.97 -12.38
C LEU A 303 17.66 -6.30 -12.07
N VAL A 304 18.34 -7.24 -11.41
CA VAL A 304 17.73 -8.53 -11.03
C VAL A 304 16.55 -8.30 -10.08
N PRO A 305 16.66 -7.47 -9.02
CA PRO A 305 15.52 -7.10 -8.21
C PRO A 305 14.42 -6.38 -8.96
N ALA A 306 14.78 -5.45 -9.84
CA ALA A 306 13.82 -4.73 -10.68
C ALA A 306 13.00 -5.68 -11.58
N GLY A 307 13.69 -6.62 -12.23
CA GLY A 307 13.06 -7.64 -13.08
C GLY A 307 12.18 -8.59 -12.29
N GLN A 308 12.60 -8.98 -11.09
CA GLN A 308 11.78 -9.81 -10.22
C GLN A 308 10.54 -9.07 -9.71
N VAL A 309 10.64 -7.79 -9.36
CA VAL A 309 9.48 -6.98 -8.98
C VAL A 309 8.49 -6.88 -10.14
N TRP A 310 8.99 -6.61 -11.35
CA TRP A 310 8.16 -6.59 -12.56
C TRP A 310 7.49 -7.95 -12.81
N TRP A 311 8.23 -9.05 -12.67
CA TRP A 311 7.70 -10.40 -12.80
C TRP A 311 6.62 -10.68 -11.77
N SER A 312 6.88 -10.35 -10.50
CA SER A 312 5.96 -10.58 -9.39
C SER A 312 4.64 -9.84 -9.57
N VAL A 313 4.69 -8.58 -10.00
CA VAL A 313 3.49 -7.78 -10.30
C VAL A 313 2.62 -8.42 -11.38
N ARG A 314 3.22 -9.15 -12.33
CA ARG A 314 2.57 -9.54 -13.58
C ARG A 314 2.17 -11.02 -13.64
N TYR A 315 2.95 -11.89 -13.00
CA TYR A 315 2.85 -13.33 -13.19
C TYR A 315 2.83 -14.14 -11.90
N ALA A 316 3.27 -13.58 -10.77
CA ALA A 316 3.32 -14.40 -9.57
C ALA A 316 1.94 -14.53 -8.93
N SER A 317 1.73 -15.68 -8.32
CA SER A 317 0.41 -16.10 -7.84
C SER A 317 -0.06 -15.18 -6.70
N PRO A 318 -1.33 -14.75 -6.72
CA PRO A 318 -1.87 -13.94 -5.66
C PRO A 318 -1.87 -14.73 -4.34
N MET A 319 -1.59 -14.05 -3.22
CA MET A 319 -1.65 -14.67 -1.88
C MET A 319 -3.08 -14.97 -1.42
N THR A 320 -4.09 -14.53 -2.16
CA THR A 320 -5.52 -14.77 -1.88
C THR A 320 -6.22 -15.17 -3.16
N THR A 321 -7.52 -15.36 -3.07
CA THR A 321 -8.45 -15.62 -4.18
C THR A 321 -8.31 -14.62 -5.34
N ASP A 322 -8.11 -15.14 -6.55
CA ASP A 322 -8.25 -14.38 -7.79
C ASP A 322 -9.70 -14.38 -8.28
N LEU A 323 -10.45 -13.37 -7.84
CA LEU A 323 -11.86 -13.21 -8.21
C LEU A 323 -12.08 -12.92 -9.70
N ALA A 324 -11.07 -12.39 -10.41
CA ALA A 324 -11.19 -12.15 -11.85
C ALA A 324 -11.22 -13.48 -12.61
N THR A 325 -10.27 -14.36 -12.26
CA THR A 325 -10.24 -15.73 -12.79
C THR A 325 -11.49 -16.49 -12.37
N ALA A 326 -11.93 -16.37 -11.11
CA ALA A 326 -13.18 -16.99 -10.65
C ALA A 326 -14.40 -16.57 -11.49
N ALA A 327 -14.52 -15.27 -11.76
CA ALA A 327 -15.60 -14.72 -12.58
C ALA A 327 -15.54 -15.21 -14.03
N GLN A 328 -14.35 -15.30 -14.61
CA GLN A 328 -14.14 -15.79 -15.97
C GLN A 328 -14.50 -17.27 -16.07
N GLU A 329 -13.92 -18.11 -15.21
CA GLU A 329 -14.19 -19.55 -15.18
C GLU A 329 -15.68 -19.84 -14.93
N LEU A 330 -16.33 -19.10 -14.02
CA LEU A 330 -17.77 -19.21 -13.80
C LEU A 330 -18.58 -18.80 -15.03
N THR A 331 -18.18 -17.74 -15.73
CA THR A 331 -18.87 -17.28 -16.94
C THR A 331 -18.76 -18.30 -18.08
N ASP A 332 -17.55 -18.84 -18.27
CA ASP A 332 -17.26 -19.82 -19.32
C ASP A 332 -17.98 -21.15 -19.03
N ALA A 333 -17.97 -21.60 -17.78
CA ALA A 333 -18.65 -22.84 -17.37
C ALA A 333 -20.19 -22.74 -17.46
N ARG A 334 -20.74 -21.53 -17.36
CA ARG A 334 -22.19 -21.26 -17.45
C ARG A 334 -22.70 -21.04 -18.87
N HIS A 335 -21.85 -21.14 -19.89
CA HIS A 335 -22.25 -20.84 -21.27
C HIS A 335 -23.41 -21.73 -21.75
N ASP A 336 -23.43 -22.99 -21.32
CA ASP A 336 -24.44 -23.99 -21.68
C ASP A 336 -25.50 -24.18 -20.57
N GLU A 337 -25.58 -23.25 -19.61
CA GLU A 337 -26.56 -23.31 -18.50
C GLU A 337 -28.00 -23.20 -19.02
N VAL A 338 -28.84 -24.18 -18.68
CA VAL A 338 -30.26 -24.21 -19.08
C VAL A 338 -31.15 -24.30 -17.84
N GLY A 339 -32.06 -23.34 -17.70
CA GLY A 339 -33.06 -23.33 -16.64
C GLY A 339 -32.63 -22.56 -15.39
N PRO A 340 -33.44 -22.58 -14.31
CA PRO A 340 -33.16 -21.81 -13.11
C PRO A 340 -31.88 -22.30 -12.41
N ALA A 341 -30.96 -21.38 -12.13
CA ALA A 341 -29.70 -21.68 -11.48
C ALA A 341 -29.49 -20.83 -10.22
N GLY A 342 -28.75 -21.37 -9.24
CA GLY A 342 -28.45 -20.70 -7.98
C GLY A 342 -26.95 -20.65 -7.68
N LEU A 343 -26.56 -19.72 -6.80
CA LEU A 343 -25.19 -19.52 -6.36
C LEU A 343 -25.06 -19.72 -4.85
N ILE A 344 -24.14 -20.60 -4.46
CA ILE A 344 -23.67 -20.79 -3.09
C ILE A 344 -22.21 -20.34 -3.03
N LEU A 345 -21.95 -19.32 -2.25
CA LEU A 345 -20.60 -18.85 -1.98
C LEU A 345 -20.09 -19.56 -0.72
N GLY A 346 -19.03 -20.33 -0.78
CA GLY A 346 -18.42 -20.97 0.37
C GLY A 346 -17.54 -20.03 1.20
N LYS A 347 -16.93 -20.58 2.26
CA LYS A 347 -15.80 -19.95 2.91
C LYS A 347 -14.67 -19.74 1.91
N MET A 348 -14.06 -18.58 2.03
CA MET A 348 -12.83 -18.21 1.34
C MET A 348 -12.00 -17.30 2.23
N ARG A 349 -10.68 -17.30 2.02
CA ARG A 349 -9.76 -16.40 2.72
C ARG A 349 -10.12 -14.91 2.56
N ARG A 350 -10.75 -14.55 1.44
CA ARG A 350 -11.45 -13.28 1.22
C ARG A 350 -12.95 -13.54 1.14
N PRO A 351 -13.81 -12.66 1.69
CA PRO A 351 -15.26 -12.82 1.59
C PRO A 351 -15.69 -13.00 0.12
N ALA A 352 -16.41 -14.10 -0.12
CA ALA A 352 -16.80 -14.56 -1.44
C ALA A 352 -17.82 -13.65 -2.14
N ASP A 353 -18.57 -12.85 -1.36
CA ASP A 353 -19.51 -11.84 -1.84
C ASP A 353 -18.81 -10.73 -2.65
N GLN A 354 -17.49 -10.59 -2.53
CA GLN A 354 -16.73 -9.69 -3.41
C GLN A 354 -16.82 -10.09 -4.88
N LEU A 355 -17.07 -11.37 -5.20
CA LEU A 355 -17.29 -11.82 -6.58
C LEU A 355 -18.53 -11.15 -7.18
N THR A 356 -19.65 -11.15 -6.44
CA THR A 356 -20.93 -10.62 -6.92
C THR A 356 -20.92 -9.10 -7.04
N ILE A 357 -20.11 -8.42 -6.23
CA ILE A 357 -19.95 -6.96 -6.27
C ILE A 357 -19.00 -6.53 -7.39
N ALA A 358 -17.86 -7.18 -7.54
CA ALA A 358 -16.82 -6.78 -8.48
C ALA A 358 -17.11 -7.24 -9.92
N TYR A 359 -17.78 -8.39 -10.07
CA TYR A 359 -18.09 -9.02 -11.35
C TYR A 359 -19.57 -9.40 -11.43
N PRO A 360 -20.51 -8.44 -11.33
CA PRO A 360 -21.95 -8.75 -11.27
C PRO A 360 -22.46 -9.50 -12.51
N SER A 361 -21.82 -9.29 -13.67
CA SER A 361 -22.16 -10.00 -14.91
C SER A 361 -21.88 -11.50 -14.84
N SER A 362 -20.86 -11.96 -14.09
CA SER A 362 -20.52 -13.38 -14.01
C SER A 362 -21.53 -14.19 -13.18
N VAL A 363 -22.35 -13.50 -12.39
CA VAL A 363 -23.40 -14.10 -11.55
C VAL A 363 -24.80 -13.67 -11.97
N ALA A 364 -24.93 -12.92 -13.07
CA ALA A 364 -26.22 -12.48 -13.57
C ALA A 364 -27.13 -13.68 -13.86
N GLY A 365 -28.40 -13.58 -13.45
CA GLY A 365 -29.39 -14.63 -13.58
C GLY A 365 -29.34 -15.74 -12.51
N LEU A 366 -28.28 -15.81 -11.69
CA LEU A 366 -28.22 -16.75 -10.57
C LEU A 366 -29.07 -16.25 -9.41
N ARG A 367 -29.87 -17.16 -8.84
CA ARG A 367 -30.52 -16.94 -7.55
C ARG A 367 -29.46 -16.95 -6.45
N ASP A 368 -29.34 -15.84 -5.72
CA ASP A 368 -28.50 -15.76 -4.53
C ASP A 368 -29.12 -16.61 -3.41
N LEU A 369 -28.49 -17.73 -3.06
CA LEU A 369 -28.91 -18.62 -1.97
C LEU A 369 -28.16 -18.34 -0.67
N TRP A 370 -27.21 -17.41 -0.70
CA TRP A 370 -26.19 -17.25 0.31
C TRP A 370 -26.41 -16.03 1.20
N THR A 371 -26.86 -14.91 0.61
CA THR A 371 -26.99 -13.63 1.32
C THR A 371 -28.22 -13.64 2.22
N LYS A 372 -28.01 -13.54 3.54
CA LYS A 372 -29.08 -13.36 4.53
C LYS A 372 -29.49 -11.91 4.69
N THR A 373 -28.51 -11.01 4.73
CA THR A 373 -28.75 -9.56 4.81
C THR A 373 -27.67 -8.89 3.98
N ASP A 374 -28.09 -8.02 3.07
CA ASP A 374 -27.19 -7.30 2.19
C ASP A 374 -26.28 -6.33 2.98
N SER A 375 -25.15 -5.99 2.37
CA SER A 375 -24.19 -5.05 2.94
C SER A 375 -24.78 -3.63 3.08
N VAL A 376 -25.63 -3.24 2.12
CA VAL A 376 -26.32 -1.94 2.08
C VAL A 376 -27.29 -1.78 3.25
N GLY A 377 -28.19 -2.74 3.47
CA GLY A 377 -29.16 -2.70 4.56
C GLY A 377 -28.52 -2.75 5.96
N MET A 378 -27.31 -3.30 6.07
CA MET A 378 -26.53 -3.28 7.32
C MET A 378 -25.67 -2.03 7.51
N ASN A 379 -25.57 -1.14 6.52
CA ASN A 379 -24.61 -0.04 6.50
C ASN A 379 -23.18 -0.54 6.85
N TYR A 380 -22.77 -1.66 6.22
CA TYR A 380 -21.51 -2.34 6.49
C TYR A 380 -20.86 -2.83 5.19
N PHE A 381 -19.55 -3.14 5.23
CA PHE A 381 -18.80 -3.50 4.02
C PHE A 381 -19.07 -4.92 3.51
N PHE A 382 -19.54 -5.82 4.37
CA PHE A 382 -19.68 -7.25 4.06
C PHE A 382 -21.12 -7.69 4.33
N ALA A 383 -21.67 -8.50 3.43
CA ALA A 383 -22.99 -9.08 3.61
C ALA A 383 -23.00 -10.07 4.79
N ARG A 384 -24.17 -10.24 5.42
CA ARG A 384 -24.37 -11.28 6.43
C ARG A 384 -24.78 -12.56 5.71
N MET A 385 -24.06 -13.63 5.98
CA MET A 385 -24.14 -14.88 5.24
C MET A 385 -25.05 -15.88 5.97
N HIS A 386 -25.85 -16.65 5.23
CA HIS A 386 -26.72 -17.70 5.79
C HIS A 386 -25.94 -19.01 6.09
N GLY A 387 -24.75 -19.16 5.48
CA GLY A 387 -23.87 -20.33 5.58
C GLY A 387 -24.15 -21.37 4.49
N ALA A 388 -23.11 -22.03 3.98
CA ALA A 388 -23.17 -22.70 2.67
C ALA A 388 -24.07 -23.93 2.72
N VAL A 389 -23.99 -24.65 3.84
CA VAL A 389 -24.79 -25.85 4.12
C VAL A 389 -26.27 -25.52 4.28
N ASN A 390 -26.61 -24.32 4.77
CA ASN A 390 -28.00 -23.91 4.86
C ASN A 390 -28.53 -23.43 3.49
N ALA A 391 -27.70 -22.70 2.74
CA ALA A 391 -27.99 -22.32 1.35
C ALA A 391 -28.29 -23.54 0.46
N ALA A 392 -27.57 -24.64 0.67
CA ALA A 392 -27.78 -25.92 -0.02
C ALA A 392 -29.14 -26.58 0.26
N LYS A 393 -29.88 -26.13 1.27
CA LYS A 393 -31.24 -26.62 1.58
C LYS A 393 -32.34 -25.80 0.90
N GLU A 394 -31.99 -24.69 0.25
CA GLU A 394 -32.93 -23.76 -0.38
C GLU A 394 -32.87 -23.87 -1.92
N THR A 395 -32.76 -25.09 -2.43
CA THR A 395 -32.55 -25.41 -3.86
C THR A 395 -33.83 -25.68 -4.64
N ASP A 396 -34.99 -25.46 -4.02
CA ASP A 396 -36.30 -25.68 -4.62
C ASP A 396 -36.46 -24.91 -5.94
N GLY A 397 -36.81 -25.64 -6.99
CA GLY A 397 -37.04 -25.12 -8.34
C GLY A 397 -35.76 -24.85 -9.15
N LEU A 398 -34.58 -25.14 -8.61
CA LEU A 398 -33.32 -25.02 -9.34
C LEU A 398 -32.96 -26.30 -10.08
N ARG A 399 -32.38 -26.14 -11.27
CA ARG A 399 -31.79 -27.21 -12.07
C ARG A 399 -30.27 -27.29 -11.91
N THR A 400 -29.63 -26.13 -11.71
CA THR A 400 -28.19 -26.03 -11.53
C THR A 400 -27.87 -25.22 -10.26
N VAL A 401 -26.87 -25.67 -9.51
CA VAL A 401 -26.34 -24.94 -8.35
C VAL A 401 -24.83 -24.83 -8.49
N TRP A 402 -24.31 -23.61 -8.42
CA TRP A 402 -22.89 -23.33 -8.44
C TRP A 402 -22.37 -23.10 -7.03
N TYR A 403 -21.33 -23.82 -6.65
CA TYR A 403 -20.57 -23.57 -5.42
C TYR A 403 -19.23 -22.91 -5.75
N VAL A 404 -18.86 -21.86 -5.01
CA VAL A 404 -17.54 -21.20 -5.13
C VAL A 404 -16.91 -21.07 -3.75
N GLY A 405 -15.82 -21.78 -3.44
CA GLY A 405 -15.20 -21.77 -2.10
C GLY A 405 -13.79 -22.36 -2.04
N ASP A 406 -13.19 -22.37 -0.83
CA ASP A 406 -11.83 -22.89 -0.57
C ASP A 406 -11.74 -23.97 0.52
N ASP A 407 -12.86 -24.30 1.20
CA ASP A 407 -12.92 -25.25 2.33
C ASP A 407 -13.46 -26.62 1.88
N PRO A 408 -12.62 -27.66 1.75
CA PRO A 408 -13.05 -28.99 1.28
C PRO A 408 -14.07 -29.65 2.20
N ALA A 409 -13.97 -29.44 3.52
CA ALA A 409 -14.89 -30.03 4.48
C ALA A 409 -16.27 -29.33 4.45
N GLU A 410 -16.31 -28.06 4.08
CA GLU A 410 -17.57 -27.37 3.79
C GLU A 410 -18.18 -27.86 2.47
N LEU A 411 -17.38 -27.96 1.41
CA LEU A 411 -17.82 -28.50 0.13
C LEU A 411 -18.42 -29.90 0.28
N GLU A 412 -17.78 -30.80 1.04
CA GLU A 412 -18.29 -32.16 1.26
C GLU A 412 -19.69 -32.15 1.92
N ARG A 413 -19.91 -31.27 2.90
CA ARG A 413 -21.22 -31.11 3.54
C ARG A 413 -22.27 -30.52 2.60
N VAL A 414 -21.88 -29.54 1.78
CA VAL A 414 -22.75 -28.96 0.75
C VAL A 414 -23.13 -30.02 -0.27
N ALA A 415 -22.15 -30.75 -0.80
CA ALA A 415 -22.36 -31.84 -1.75
C ALA A 415 -23.25 -32.94 -1.18
N ALA A 416 -23.09 -33.31 0.10
CA ALA A 416 -23.96 -34.30 0.75
C ALA A 416 -25.44 -33.86 0.78
N VAL A 417 -25.71 -32.58 1.05
CA VAL A 417 -27.08 -32.03 1.02
C VAL A 417 -27.63 -32.01 -0.40
N LEU A 418 -26.84 -31.53 -1.38
CA LEU A 418 -27.27 -31.44 -2.78
C LEU A 418 -27.49 -32.82 -3.41
N ARG A 419 -26.63 -33.81 -3.13
CA ARG A 419 -26.83 -35.20 -3.60
C ARG A 419 -28.08 -35.84 -2.99
N ALA A 420 -28.38 -35.55 -1.72
CA ALA A 420 -29.62 -36.00 -1.10
C ALA A 420 -30.87 -35.38 -1.75
N ASP A 421 -30.73 -34.19 -2.34
CA ASP A 421 -31.74 -33.49 -3.14
C ASP A 421 -31.64 -33.85 -4.64
N GLY A 422 -30.92 -34.91 -5.01
CA GLY A 422 -30.87 -35.44 -6.38
C GLY A 422 -30.00 -34.66 -7.37
N PHE A 423 -29.07 -33.82 -6.91
CA PHE A 423 -28.08 -33.21 -7.78
C PHE A 423 -26.84 -34.10 -7.95
N ASP A 424 -26.33 -34.17 -9.18
CA ASP A 424 -25.05 -34.77 -9.51
C ASP A 424 -23.93 -33.73 -9.52
N GLU A 425 -22.81 -34.05 -8.88
CA GLU A 425 -21.62 -33.21 -8.82
C GLU A 425 -20.76 -33.38 -10.08
N ARG A 426 -20.42 -32.26 -10.73
CA ARG A 426 -19.48 -32.23 -11.86
C ARG A 426 -18.04 -32.06 -11.38
N THR A 427 -17.10 -32.27 -12.30
CA THR A 427 -15.67 -32.11 -12.01
C THR A 427 -15.37 -30.69 -11.52
N PRO A 428 -14.77 -30.52 -10.32
CA PRO A 428 -14.42 -29.19 -9.81
C PRO A 428 -13.44 -28.46 -10.72
N LEU A 429 -13.78 -27.23 -11.09
CA LEU A 429 -12.87 -26.28 -11.73
C LEU A 429 -11.99 -25.65 -10.65
N ARG A 430 -10.68 -25.59 -10.87
CA ARG A 430 -9.73 -24.99 -9.93
C ARG A 430 -9.21 -23.68 -10.50
N PHE A 431 -9.16 -22.65 -9.65
CA PHE A 431 -8.66 -21.33 -10.05
C PHE A 431 -7.64 -20.78 -9.05
N GLY A 432 -6.84 -19.81 -9.52
CA GLY A 432 -5.56 -19.42 -8.91
C GLY A 432 -5.62 -18.76 -7.52
N GLY A 433 -4.51 -18.98 -6.80
CA GLY A 433 -4.10 -18.39 -5.50
C GLY A 433 -2.95 -19.24 -4.97
N GLY A 434 -1.77 -18.67 -4.68
CA GLY A 434 -0.55 -19.39 -4.33
C GLY A 434 -0.72 -20.27 -3.08
N GLY A 435 -1.13 -21.53 -3.29
CA GLY A 435 -1.38 -22.52 -2.25
C GLY A 435 -2.85 -22.81 -1.91
N GLU A 436 -3.85 -22.23 -2.61
CA GLU A 436 -5.28 -22.41 -2.28
C GLU A 436 -5.97 -23.47 -3.16
N GLN A 437 -6.90 -24.23 -2.55
CA GLN A 437 -7.82 -25.14 -3.24
C GLN A 437 -9.12 -24.40 -3.60
N ASN A 438 -9.01 -23.21 -4.20
CA ASN A 438 -10.18 -22.48 -4.66
C ASN A 438 -10.87 -23.30 -5.77
N VAL A 439 -12.14 -23.60 -5.57
CA VAL A 439 -12.92 -24.46 -6.47
C VAL A 439 -14.24 -23.80 -6.84
N ILE A 440 -14.61 -24.02 -8.10
CA ILE A 440 -15.95 -23.81 -8.62
C ILE A 440 -16.51 -25.20 -8.93
N VAL A 441 -17.67 -25.52 -8.38
CA VAL A 441 -18.31 -26.82 -8.56
C VAL A 441 -19.73 -26.62 -9.06
N GLU A 442 -20.06 -27.28 -10.15
CA GLU A 442 -21.39 -27.35 -10.71
C GLU A 442 -22.12 -28.58 -10.15
N PHE A 443 -23.36 -28.37 -9.71
CA PHE A 443 -24.29 -29.42 -9.32
C PHE A 443 -25.51 -29.34 -10.23
N THR A 444 -25.87 -30.43 -10.91
CA THR A 444 -26.99 -30.46 -11.88
C THR A 444 -28.02 -31.53 -11.54
N ARG A 445 -29.30 -31.22 -11.76
CA ARG A 445 -30.42 -32.17 -11.67
C ARG A 445 -30.99 -32.52 -13.04
#